data_AF-A0A556A982-F1
#
_entry.id   AF-A0A556A982-F1
#
_cell.length_a   1.000
_cell.length_b   1.000
_cell.length_c   1.000
_cell.angle_alpha   90.00
_cell.angle_beta   90.00
_cell.angle_gamma   90.00
#
_symmetry.space_group_name_H-M   'P 1'
#
loop_
_entity.id
_entity.type
_entity.pdbx_description
1 polymer ?
#
loop_
_entity_poly.entity_id
_entity_poly.type
_entity_poly.pdbx_seq_one_letter_code
_entity_poly.pdbx_strand_id
1 'polypeptide(L)'
;MIRSARVLTACTLALAAAAPIAFAEPQFDNTQEAVAYRQAALRLMGAHFNGLAPVMRGRATFDAAAVQQEVAVLRTLATLPWRGFADGAEGGNAQPAVWKDSARFEAALKNFQQSMGRLSQVAGEGDFDTIRAAYGDVAASCKACHQDFRQRR
;
A
#
# COMPACT_ATOMS: atom_id res chain seq x y z
N MET A 1 -19.88 65.71 40.53
CA MET A 1 -20.39 65.45 39.16
C MET A 1 -19.64 64.24 38.61
N ILE A 2 -20.41 63.36 37.97
CA ILE A 2 -20.14 61.95 37.70
C ILE A 2 -18.94 61.74 36.76
N ARG A 3 -18.04 60.79 37.07
CA ARG A 3 -17.08 60.22 36.10
C ARG A 3 -17.29 58.71 36.03
N SER A 4 -18.10 58.31 35.06
CA SER A 4 -18.38 56.91 34.73
C SER A 4 -17.15 56.24 34.15
N ALA A 5 -16.61 55.22 34.81
CA ALA A 5 -15.62 54.32 34.23
C ALA A 5 -16.34 53.28 33.36
N ARG A 6 -16.13 53.33 32.05
CA ARG A 6 -16.60 52.31 31.12
C ARG A 6 -15.65 51.12 31.20
N VAL A 7 -16.14 49.98 31.71
CA VAL A 7 -15.44 48.70 31.63
C VAL A 7 -15.57 48.19 30.20
N LEU A 8 -14.48 48.23 29.44
CA LEU A 8 -14.37 47.58 28.14
C LEU A 8 -14.01 46.11 28.37
N THR A 9 -15.01 45.24 28.35
CA THR A 9 -14.81 43.79 28.33
C THR A 9 -14.28 43.41 26.95
N ALA A 10 -12.98 43.15 26.86
CA ALA A 10 -12.36 42.61 25.66
C ALA A 10 -12.70 41.11 25.53
N CYS A 11 -13.61 40.76 24.63
CA CYS A 11 -13.81 39.38 24.20
C CYS A 11 -12.57 38.91 23.41
N THR A 12 -11.67 38.19 24.06
CA THR A 12 -10.64 37.41 23.37
C THR A 12 -11.31 36.25 22.64
N LEU A 13 -11.42 36.33 21.30
CA LEU A 13 -11.74 35.18 20.46
C LEU A 13 -10.64 34.14 20.64
N ALA A 14 -10.96 33.02 21.30
CA ALA A 14 -10.09 31.84 21.31
C ALA A 14 -10.07 31.25 19.89
N LEU A 15 -8.94 31.42 19.20
CA LEU A 15 -8.66 30.76 17.94
C LEU A 15 -8.52 29.26 18.23
N ALA A 16 -9.57 28.49 17.96
CA ALA A 16 -9.54 27.03 18.10
C ALA A 16 -8.51 26.49 17.09
N ALA A 17 -7.34 26.09 17.58
CA ALA A 17 -6.35 25.38 16.80
C ALA A 17 -6.98 24.04 16.37
N ALA A 18 -7.34 23.92 15.09
CA ALA A 18 -7.75 22.65 14.53
C ALA A 18 -6.53 21.72 14.56
N ALA A 19 -6.47 20.82 15.54
CA ALA A 19 -5.49 19.75 15.53
C ALA A 19 -5.69 18.93 14.25
N PRO A 20 -4.63 18.63 13.49
CA PRO A 20 -4.76 17.80 12.30
C PRO A 20 -5.34 16.45 12.72
N ILE A 21 -6.44 16.06 12.08
CA ILE A 21 -7.01 14.72 12.22
C ILE A 21 -5.97 13.77 11.62
N ALA A 22 -5.14 13.17 12.49
CA ALA A 22 -4.27 12.09 12.08
C ALA A 22 -5.17 10.91 11.67
N PHE A 23 -5.08 10.50 10.40
CA PHE A 23 -5.73 9.27 9.96
C PHE A 23 -5.16 8.11 10.80
N ALA A 24 -6.05 7.34 11.44
CA ALA A 24 -5.64 6.20 12.25
C ALA A 24 -4.98 5.16 11.35
N GLU A 25 -3.67 4.95 11.52
CA GLU A 25 -2.96 3.82 10.92
C GLU A 25 -3.34 2.52 11.64
N PRO A 26 -3.21 1.33 11.00
CA PRO A 26 -3.39 0.06 11.69
C PRO A 26 -2.45 -0.01 12.91
N GLN A 27 -3.03 -0.17 14.10
CA GLN A 27 -2.30 -0.51 15.31
C GLN A 27 -2.38 -2.02 15.53
N PHE A 28 -1.28 -2.61 15.99
CA PHE A 28 -1.19 -4.03 16.30
C PHE A 28 -0.88 -4.16 17.79
N ASP A 29 -1.64 -4.98 18.50
CA ASP A 29 -1.43 -5.19 19.94
C ASP A 29 -0.17 -6.03 20.20
N ASN A 30 0.26 -6.79 19.20
CA ASN A 30 1.43 -7.67 19.26
C ASN A 30 1.99 -7.97 17.85
N THR A 31 3.19 -8.56 17.84
CA THR A 31 3.88 -8.99 16.62
C THR A 31 3.06 -9.97 15.78
N GLN A 32 2.30 -10.88 16.41
CA GLN A 32 1.50 -11.89 15.70
C GLN A 32 0.38 -11.25 14.86
N GLU A 33 -0.24 -10.17 15.34
CA GLU A 33 -1.24 -9.42 14.59
C GLU A 33 -0.64 -8.69 13.39
N ALA A 34 0.52 -8.05 13.57
CA ALA A 34 1.25 -7.43 12.45
C ALA A 34 1.61 -8.47 11.36
N VAL A 35 2.02 -9.67 11.79
CA VAL A 35 2.32 -10.81 10.91
C VAL A 35 1.05 -11.28 10.18
N ALA A 36 -0.05 -11.47 10.91
CA ALA A 36 -1.32 -11.92 10.34
C ALA A 36 -1.86 -10.91 9.32
N TYR A 37 -1.79 -9.62 9.65
CA TYR A 37 -2.22 -8.52 8.79
C TYR A 37 -1.44 -8.50 7.46
N ARG A 38 -0.10 -8.46 7.50
CA ARG A 38 0.69 -8.43 6.25
C ARG A 38 0.48 -9.68 5.40
N GLN A 39 0.36 -10.84 6.01
CA GLN A 39 0.14 -12.10 5.28
C GLN A 39 -1.25 -12.15 4.64
N ALA A 40 -2.30 -11.70 5.34
CA ALA A 40 -3.64 -11.61 4.78
C ALA A 40 -3.69 -10.63 3.59
N ALA A 41 -3.11 -9.45 3.75
CA ALA A 41 -3.02 -8.45 2.68
C ALA A 41 -2.25 -8.98 1.45
N LEU A 42 -1.08 -9.60 1.67
CA LEU A 42 -0.29 -10.22 0.59
C LEU A 42 -1.02 -11.39 -0.07
N ARG A 43 -1.80 -12.18 0.69
CA ARG A 43 -2.61 -13.27 0.15
C ARG A 43 -3.72 -12.76 -0.76
N LEU A 44 -4.46 -11.73 -0.33
CA LEU A 44 -5.50 -11.10 -1.14
C LEU A 44 -4.90 -10.50 -2.42
N MET A 45 -3.82 -9.73 -2.29
CA MET A 45 -3.12 -9.16 -3.44
C MET A 45 -2.65 -10.27 -4.41
N GLY A 46 -2.07 -11.34 -3.89
CA GLY A 46 -1.65 -12.49 -4.71
C GLY A 46 -2.81 -13.19 -5.42
N ALA A 47 -3.98 -13.29 -4.79
CA ALA A 47 -5.16 -13.90 -5.42
C ALA A 47 -5.64 -13.07 -6.62
N HIS A 48 -5.84 -11.76 -6.45
CA HIS A 48 -6.25 -10.87 -7.55
C HIS A 48 -5.20 -10.82 -8.67
N PHE A 49 -3.92 -10.74 -8.32
CA PHE A 49 -2.84 -10.66 -9.30
C PHE A 49 -2.75 -11.93 -10.14
N ASN A 50 -2.86 -13.10 -9.49
CA ASN A 50 -2.84 -14.38 -10.19
C ASN A 50 -4.13 -14.63 -11.00
N GLY A 51 -5.26 -14.05 -10.58
CA GLY A 51 -6.53 -14.10 -11.33
C GLY A 51 -6.42 -13.47 -12.72
N LEU A 52 -5.59 -12.43 -12.88
CA LEU A 52 -5.32 -11.81 -14.19
C LEU A 52 -4.37 -12.64 -15.08
N ALA A 53 -3.64 -13.62 -14.52
CA ALA A 53 -2.60 -14.33 -15.26
C ALA A 53 -3.10 -15.08 -16.51
N PRO A 54 -4.27 -15.72 -16.54
CA PRO A 54 -4.80 -16.33 -17.76
C PRO A 54 -5.04 -15.31 -18.88
N VAL A 55 -5.60 -14.14 -18.56
CA VAL A 55 -5.81 -13.03 -19.52
C VAL A 55 -4.47 -12.56 -20.06
N MET A 56 -3.52 -12.27 -19.18
CA MET A 56 -2.17 -11.81 -19.56
C MET A 56 -1.38 -12.85 -20.35
N ARG A 57 -1.74 -14.13 -20.28
CA ARG A 57 -1.13 -15.22 -21.05
C ARG A 57 -1.89 -15.55 -22.34
N GLY A 58 -2.96 -14.83 -22.66
CA GLY A 58 -3.83 -15.13 -23.82
C GLY A 58 -4.62 -16.43 -23.70
N ARG A 59 -4.85 -16.90 -22.45
CA ARG A 59 -5.62 -18.11 -22.14
C ARG A 59 -7.06 -17.82 -21.70
N ALA A 60 -7.41 -16.55 -21.57
CA ALA A 60 -8.75 -16.05 -21.30
C ALA A 60 -8.98 -14.78 -22.11
N THR A 61 -10.24 -14.45 -22.38
CA THR A 61 -10.62 -13.24 -23.14
C THR A 61 -10.16 -11.98 -22.42
N PHE A 62 -9.61 -11.03 -23.17
CA PHE A 62 -9.30 -9.70 -22.67
C PHE A 62 -10.56 -8.83 -22.71
N ASP A 63 -10.97 -8.36 -21.53
CA ASP A 63 -11.95 -7.31 -21.33
C ASP A 63 -11.24 -6.16 -20.62
N ALA A 64 -11.07 -5.04 -21.32
CA ALA A 64 -10.33 -3.89 -20.81
C ALA A 64 -10.98 -3.31 -19.54
N ALA A 65 -12.32 -3.25 -19.46
CA ALA A 65 -13.02 -2.71 -18.32
C ALA A 65 -12.89 -3.64 -17.09
N ALA A 66 -13.03 -4.95 -17.30
CA ALA A 66 -12.84 -5.92 -16.23
C ALA A 66 -11.39 -5.91 -15.70
N VAL A 67 -10.40 -5.82 -16.59
CA VAL A 67 -8.98 -5.70 -16.20
C VAL A 67 -8.72 -4.40 -15.44
N GLN A 68 -9.26 -3.27 -15.89
CA GLN A 68 -9.13 -1.99 -15.20
C GLN A 68 -9.71 -2.04 -13.78
N GLN A 69 -10.90 -2.65 -13.61
CA GLN A 69 -11.51 -2.83 -12.30
C GLN A 69 -10.64 -3.68 -11.37
N GLU A 70 -10.13 -4.81 -11.85
CA GLU A 70 -9.25 -5.66 -11.03
C GLU A 70 -7.92 -4.98 -10.69
N VAL A 71 -7.35 -4.20 -11.61
CA VAL A 71 -6.15 -3.42 -11.33
C VAL A 71 -6.41 -2.33 -10.28
N ALA A 72 -7.60 -1.73 -10.25
CA ALA A 72 -7.98 -0.77 -9.20
C ALA A 72 -8.09 -1.44 -7.80
N VAL A 73 -8.64 -2.65 -7.73
CA VAL A 73 -8.64 -3.46 -6.50
C VAL A 73 -7.21 -3.78 -6.07
N LEU A 74 -6.38 -4.25 -7.00
CA LEU A 74 -4.96 -4.52 -6.74
C LEU A 74 -4.20 -3.31 -6.24
N ARG A 75 -4.43 -2.12 -6.82
CA ARG A 75 -3.81 -0.87 -6.37
C ARG A 75 -4.12 -0.59 -4.90
N THR A 76 -5.37 -0.80 -4.49
CA THR A 76 -5.78 -0.64 -3.08
C THR A 76 -5.07 -1.66 -2.19
N LEU A 77 -5.14 -2.94 -2.54
CA LEU A 77 -4.50 -4.01 -1.78
C LEU A 77 -2.98 -3.84 -1.68
N ALA A 78 -2.35 -3.32 -2.72
CA ALA A 78 -0.91 -3.04 -2.79
C ALA A 78 -0.43 -1.98 -1.81
N THR A 79 -1.31 -1.26 -1.12
CA THR A 79 -0.94 -0.28 -0.08
C THR A 79 -0.91 -0.86 1.32
N LEU A 80 -1.60 -1.98 1.54
CA LEU A 80 -1.91 -2.50 2.88
C LEU A 80 -0.73 -3.20 3.57
N PRO A 81 0.04 -4.12 2.94
CA PRO A 81 0.92 -5.03 3.68
C PRO A 81 2.02 -4.37 4.51
N TRP A 82 2.49 -3.20 4.09
CA TRP A 82 3.79 -2.64 4.48
C TRP A 82 3.86 -2.23 5.95
N ARG A 83 2.73 -1.79 6.51
CA ARG A 83 2.63 -1.43 7.94
C ARG A 83 2.90 -2.62 8.86
N GLY A 84 2.60 -3.84 8.39
CA GLY A 84 2.89 -5.04 9.15
C GLY A 84 4.38 -5.39 9.20
N PHE A 85 5.28 -4.66 8.55
CA PHE A 85 6.73 -4.85 8.61
C PHE A 85 7.45 -3.84 9.50
N ALA A 86 6.74 -3.11 10.37
CA ALA A 86 7.35 -2.19 11.34
C ALA A 86 8.42 -2.86 12.23
N ASP A 87 9.26 -2.06 12.87
CA ASP A 87 10.24 -2.53 13.85
C ASP A 87 9.54 -3.29 14.99
N GLY A 88 10.09 -4.43 15.40
CA GLY A 88 9.46 -5.31 16.41
C GLY A 88 8.38 -6.25 15.85
N ALA A 89 8.11 -6.23 14.54
CA ALA A 89 7.13 -7.09 13.88
C ALA A 89 7.74 -8.37 13.26
N GLU A 90 8.88 -8.85 13.76
CA GLU A 90 9.61 -10.00 13.22
C GLU A 90 8.77 -11.30 13.18
N GLY A 91 9.03 -12.13 12.18
CA GLY A 91 8.47 -13.48 12.10
C GLY A 91 7.65 -13.78 10.85
N GLY A 92 6.87 -14.87 10.93
CA GLY A 92 6.27 -15.49 9.75
C GLY A 92 7.34 -15.93 8.76
N ASN A 93 7.10 -15.69 7.46
CA ASN A 93 8.04 -16.04 6.39
C ASN A 93 8.95 -14.87 5.98
N ALA A 94 9.00 -13.78 6.75
CA ALA A 94 9.91 -12.67 6.47
C ALA A 94 11.35 -13.09 6.85
N GLN A 95 12.33 -12.77 6.02
CA GLN A 95 13.73 -12.96 6.36
C GLN A 95 14.20 -11.85 7.31
N PRO A 96 15.19 -12.10 8.19
CA PRO A 96 15.79 -11.04 9.02
C PRO A 96 16.34 -9.85 8.22
N ALA A 97 16.68 -10.06 6.94
CA ALA A 97 17.14 -9.02 6.03
C ALA A 97 16.14 -7.87 5.84
N VAL A 98 14.83 -8.08 6.07
CA VAL A 98 13.83 -7.01 6.03
C VAL A 98 14.21 -5.87 6.99
N TRP A 99 14.65 -6.20 8.20
CA TRP A 99 15.01 -5.23 9.23
C TRP A 99 16.50 -4.89 9.23
N LYS A 100 17.37 -5.87 8.95
CA LYS A 100 18.83 -5.66 8.92
C LYS A 100 19.31 -4.84 7.72
N ASP A 101 18.57 -4.90 6.61
CA ASP A 101 18.84 -4.17 5.37
C ASP A 101 17.57 -3.43 4.92
N SER A 102 17.03 -2.61 5.85
CA SER A 102 15.79 -1.86 5.65
C SER A 102 15.83 -0.97 4.41
N ALA A 103 16.99 -0.36 4.11
CA ALA A 103 17.18 0.45 2.92
C ALA A 103 16.94 -0.36 1.62
N ARG A 104 17.44 -1.59 1.54
CA ARG A 104 17.19 -2.46 0.37
C ARG A 104 15.75 -2.94 0.33
N PHE A 105 15.13 -3.21 1.48
CA PHE A 105 13.71 -3.57 1.54
C PHE A 105 12.82 -2.42 1.06
N GLU A 106 13.09 -1.19 1.51
CA GLU A 106 12.41 0.03 1.06
C GLU A 106 12.61 0.28 -0.43
N ALA A 107 13.82 0.04 -0.97
CA ALA A 107 14.08 0.14 -2.40
C ALA A 107 13.25 -0.89 -3.20
N ALA A 108 13.16 -2.12 -2.73
CA ALA A 108 12.33 -3.16 -3.35
C ALA A 108 10.84 -2.80 -3.29
N LEU A 109 10.38 -2.26 -2.16
CA LEU A 109 9.01 -1.76 -1.99
C LEU A 109 8.71 -0.60 -2.95
N LYS A 110 9.61 0.38 -3.05
CA LYS A 110 9.46 1.51 -3.97
C LYS A 110 9.37 1.04 -5.42
N ASN A 111 10.21 0.09 -5.82
CA ASN A 111 10.14 -0.52 -7.15
C ASN A 111 8.78 -1.20 -7.40
N PHE A 112 8.29 -1.99 -6.45
CA PHE A 112 6.95 -2.59 -6.53
C PHE A 112 5.84 -1.54 -6.66
N GLN A 113 5.87 -0.48 -5.83
CA GLN A 113 4.88 0.60 -5.85
C GLN A 113 4.88 1.35 -7.19
N GLN A 114 6.06 1.59 -7.77
CA GLN A 114 6.21 2.20 -9.08
C GLN A 114 5.63 1.32 -10.19
N SER A 115 5.93 0.02 -10.19
CA SER A 115 5.36 -0.93 -11.15
C SER A 115 3.83 -1.02 -11.03
N MET A 116 3.29 -1.06 -9.81
CA MET A 116 1.84 -1.04 -9.58
C MET A 116 1.19 0.27 -10.05
N GLY A 117 1.88 1.40 -9.85
CA GLY A 117 1.45 2.71 -10.35
C GLY A 117 1.36 2.73 -11.87
N ARG A 118 2.39 2.22 -12.55
CA ARG A 118 2.42 2.07 -14.01
C ARG A 118 1.31 1.16 -14.51
N LEU A 119 1.13 -0.02 -13.90
CA LEU A 119 0.04 -0.94 -14.25
C LEU A 119 -1.33 -0.28 -14.12
N SER A 120 -1.55 0.49 -13.04
CA SER A 120 -2.80 1.24 -12.83
C SER A 120 -3.05 2.28 -13.93
N GLN A 121 -2.00 2.99 -14.36
CA GLN A 121 -2.11 3.99 -15.41
C GLN A 121 -2.52 3.36 -16.74
N VAL A 122 -1.75 2.36 -17.21
CA VAL A 122 -1.95 1.76 -18.53
C VAL A 122 -3.22 0.89 -18.60
N ALA A 123 -3.68 0.35 -17.46
CA ALA A 123 -4.97 -0.34 -17.39
C ALA A 123 -6.15 0.59 -17.71
N GLY A 124 -6.02 1.90 -17.48
CA GLY A 124 -7.02 2.90 -17.88
C GLY A 124 -6.99 3.26 -19.38
N GLU A 125 -5.93 2.88 -20.10
CA GLU A 125 -5.75 3.19 -21.53
C GLU A 125 -6.28 2.06 -22.45
N GLY A 126 -6.38 0.82 -21.92
CA GLY A 126 -7.06 -0.30 -22.57
C GLY A 126 -6.23 -1.09 -23.60
N ASP A 127 -4.96 -0.74 -23.82
CA ASP A 127 -4.07 -1.48 -24.73
C ASP A 127 -3.52 -2.76 -24.08
N PHE A 128 -3.85 -3.93 -24.65
CA PHE A 128 -3.52 -5.23 -24.06
C PHE A 128 -2.01 -5.45 -23.91
N ASP A 129 -1.21 -5.14 -24.94
CA ASP A 129 0.23 -5.41 -24.91
C ASP A 129 0.95 -4.52 -23.90
N THR A 130 0.55 -3.25 -23.79
CA THR A 130 1.05 -2.33 -22.77
C THR A 130 0.67 -2.78 -21.36
N ILE A 131 -0.58 -3.20 -21.16
CA ILE A 131 -1.04 -3.74 -19.86
C ILE A 131 -0.26 -5.01 -19.51
N ARG A 132 -0.08 -5.92 -20.47
CA ARG A 132 0.65 -7.18 -20.30
C ARG A 132 2.11 -6.94 -19.92
N ALA A 133 2.76 -5.98 -20.56
CA ALA A 133 4.12 -5.58 -20.21
C ALA A 133 4.19 -5.05 -18.77
N ALA A 134 3.32 -4.11 -18.40
CA ALA A 134 3.27 -3.55 -17.04
C ALA A 134 2.92 -4.62 -15.97
N TYR A 135 2.05 -5.57 -16.28
CA TYR A 135 1.78 -6.73 -15.43
C TYR A 135 3.04 -7.58 -15.21
N GLY A 136 3.84 -7.78 -16.27
CA GLY A 136 5.14 -8.43 -16.19
C GLY A 136 6.12 -7.71 -15.25
N ASP A 137 6.17 -6.38 -15.30
CA ASP A 137 7.02 -5.57 -14.41
C ASP A 137 6.61 -5.72 -12.93
N VAL A 138 5.31 -5.78 -12.65
CA VAL A 138 4.81 -6.09 -11.30
C VAL A 138 5.23 -7.50 -10.88
N ALA A 139 5.05 -8.50 -11.73
CA ALA A 139 5.48 -9.88 -11.44
C ALA A 139 6.98 -9.96 -11.13
N ALA A 140 7.80 -9.24 -11.88
CA ALA A 140 9.24 -9.16 -11.66
C ALA A 140 9.58 -8.52 -10.30
N SER A 141 8.88 -7.45 -9.91
CA SER A 141 9.06 -6.81 -8.60
C SER A 141 8.66 -7.72 -7.43
N CYS A 142 7.57 -8.48 -7.56
CA CYS A 142 7.15 -9.50 -6.59
C CYS A 142 8.24 -10.56 -6.42
N LYS A 143 8.82 -11.04 -7.53
CA LYS A 143 9.89 -12.04 -7.53
C LYS A 143 11.14 -11.51 -6.83
N ALA A 144 11.60 -10.30 -7.20
CA ALA A 144 12.79 -9.69 -6.63
C ALA A 144 12.69 -9.53 -5.11
N CYS A 145 11.58 -8.96 -4.62
CA CYS A 145 11.36 -8.81 -3.18
C CYS A 145 11.32 -10.18 -2.46
N HIS A 146 10.62 -11.17 -3.03
CA HIS A 146 10.56 -12.49 -2.40
C HIS A 146 11.91 -13.24 -2.39
N GLN A 147 12.77 -13.03 -3.38
CA GLN A 147 14.10 -13.66 -3.42
C GLN A 147 14.98 -13.19 -2.27
N ASP A 148 14.89 -11.91 -1.92
CA ASP A 148 15.75 -11.27 -0.93
C ASP A 148 15.15 -11.30 0.48
N PHE A 149 13.82 -11.22 0.59
CA PHE A 149 13.16 -10.88 1.86
C PHE A 149 12.13 -11.91 2.34
N ARG A 150 11.84 -12.96 1.56
CA ARG A 150 10.93 -14.04 1.96
C ARG A 150 11.68 -15.37 2.08
N GLN A 151 11.40 -16.11 3.15
CA GLN A 151 11.91 -17.46 3.32
C GLN A 151 11.41 -18.35 2.16
N ARG A 152 12.30 -19.19 1.63
CA ARG A 152 11.92 -20.22 0.66
C ARG A 152 11.18 -21.33 1.41
N ARG A 153 10.08 -21.80 0.84
CA ARG A 153 9.34 -22.97 1.34
C ARG A 153 9.80 -24.21 0.60
#